data_AF-A0A7Y8LA63-F1
#
_entry.id   AF-A0A7Y8LA63-F1
#
_cell.length_a   1.000
_cell.length_b   1.000
_cell.length_c   1.000
_cell.angle_alpha   90.00
_cell.angle_beta   90.00
_cell.angle_gamma   90.00
#
_symmetry.space_group_name_H-M   'P 1'
#
loop_
_entity.id
_entity.type
_entity.pdbx_description
1 polymer ?
#
loop_
_entity_poly.entity_id
_entity_poly.type
_entity_poly.pdbx_seq_one_letter_code
_entity_poly.pdbx_strand_id
1 'polypeptide(L)'
;MYAQSIRSGHVLMRRLILASFLLFPWPVLAEEGTTVSLSKISLYSSGVGYFQHDGTVNNRTQLDLRLNTSQVNDMLKSLVVQDFGGGKVSTVTYGSRDPVTKTLGSFGINLNGNPTLAQILTQVRGEPVEITAPNPIAGTLLGVEKKTESIGEGSQHRVVEQEYVTLLTE
;
A
#
# COMPACT_ATOMS: atom_id res chain seq x y z
N MET A 1 91.24 24.11 -7.48
CA MET A 1 91.05 22.98 -6.55
C MET A 1 90.05 22.04 -7.22
N TYR A 2 90.52 20.82 -7.53
CA TYR A 2 89.84 19.64 -8.13
C TYR A 2 88.42 19.39 -7.54
N ALA A 3 87.43 18.72 -8.14
CA ALA A 3 87.27 17.95 -9.37
C ALA A 3 85.76 17.72 -9.63
N GLN A 4 85.44 17.30 -10.85
CA GLN A 4 84.12 16.90 -11.37
C GLN A 4 83.55 15.65 -10.68
N SER A 5 82.22 15.50 -10.72
CA SER A 5 81.58 14.19 -10.88
C SER A 5 80.29 14.33 -11.68
N ILE A 6 80.31 13.73 -12.87
CA ILE A 6 79.17 13.48 -13.74
C ILE A 6 78.79 12.02 -13.52
N ARG A 7 77.52 11.72 -13.25
CA ARG A 7 76.94 10.43 -13.67
C ARG A 7 75.48 10.59 -14.10
N SER A 8 75.33 10.48 -15.42
CA SER A 8 74.10 10.27 -16.18
C SER A 8 73.52 8.87 -15.91
N GLY A 9 72.20 8.74 -16.07
CA GLY A 9 71.52 7.45 -16.17
C GLY A 9 70.02 7.54 -15.93
N HIS A 10 69.26 7.83 -16.98
CA HIS A 10 67.81 7.55 -17.05
C HIS A 10 67.53 6.04 -16.96
N VAL A 11 66.23 5.70 -16.75
CA VAL A 11 65.50 4.43 -16.97
C VAL A 11 64.94 3.90 -15.63
N LEU A 12 63.66 4.11 -15.29
CA LEU A 12 62.40 3.53 -15.82
C LEU A 12 61.84 2.54 -14.77
N MET A 13 60.55 2.70 -14.46
CA MET A 13 59.64 1.69 -13.91
C MET A 13 59.97 1.10 -12.53
N ARG A 14 59.06 1.30 -11.58
CA ARG A 14 57.95 0.37 -11.25
C ARG A 14 57.50 0.58 -9.79
N ARG A 15 56.19 0.49 -9.56
CA ARG A 15 55.47 0.31 -8.27
C ARG A 15 55.18 1.63 -7.51
N LEU A 16 54.00 1.90 -6.96
CA LEU A 16 52.79 1.11 -6.73
C LEU A 16 51.65 2.10 -6.37
N ILE A 17 50.49 1.97 -7.03
CA ILE A 17 49.11 2.24 -6.53
C ILE A 17 48.94 3.41 -5.54
N LEU A 18 48.43 4.56 -6.03
CA LEU A 18 47.53 5.38 -5.22
C LEU A 18 46.15 5.37 -5.88
N ALA A 19 45.29 4.59 -5.23
CA ALA A 19 43.96 4.23 -5.66
C ALA A 19 43.05 5.47 -5.79
N SER A 20 42.45 5.59 -6.97
CA SER A 20 41.01 5.74 -7.16
C SER A 20 40.19 5.83 -5.86
N PHE A 21 40.06 7.04 -5.31
CA PHE A 21 39.14 7.37 -4.22
C PHE A 21 38.14 8.45 -4.67
N LEU A 22 37.60 8.28 -5.89
CA LEU A 22 36.59 9.18 -6.48
C LEU A 22 35.31 8.45 -6.89
N LEU A 23 35.17 7.18 -6.47
CA LEU A 23 34.04 6.30 -6.76
C LEU A 23 33.52 5.56 -5.51
N PHE A 24 33.86 6.04 -4.31
CA PHE A 24 33.16 5.58 -3.11
C PHE A 24 31.86 6.37 -3.03
N PRO A 25 30.69 5.73 -3.19
CA PRO A 25 29.43 6.39 -2.89
C PRO A 25 29.51 6.74 -1.41
N TRP A 26 29.52 8.04 -1.10
CA TRP A 26 29.30 8.45 0.28
C TRP A 26 28.01 7.78 0.73
N PRO A 27 28.02 7.02 1.84
CA PRO A 27 26.76 6.54 2.37
C PRO A 27 25.94 7.79 2.67
N VAL A 28 24.89 7.99 1.89
CA VAL A 28 23.79 8.86 2.27
C VAL A 28 23.23 8.19 3.51
N LEU A 29 23.69 8.66 4.68
CA LEU A 29 23.04 8.35 5.94
C LEU A 29 21.61 8.83 5.76
N ALA A 30 20.68 7.88 5.70
CA ALA A 30 19.27 8.19 5.81
C ALA A 30 19.11 9.01 7.09
N GLU A 31 18.64 10.26 6.98
CA GLU A 31 18.21 11.00 8.17
C GLU A 31 17.14 10.15 8.85
N GLU A 32 17.43 9.65 10.05
CA GLU A 32 16.37 9.16 10.91
C GLU A 32 15.39 10.31 11.09
N GLY A 33 14.15 10.09 10.69
CA GLY A 33 13.10 11.11 10.72
C GLY A 33 13.11 11.79 12.09
N THR A 34 13.32 13.09 12.11
CA THR A 34 13.31 13.85 13.37
C THR A 34 11.94 13.71 13.99
N THR A 35 11.86 13.07 15.15
CA THR A 35 10.61 12.94 15.89
C THR A 35 10.58 13.98 17.01
N VAL A 36 9.43 14.64 17.15
CA VAL A 36 9.18 15.54 18.29
C VAL A 36 8.57 14.70 19.41
N SER A 37 9.16 14.77 20.60
CA SER A 37 8.73 13.94 21.73
C SER A 37 7.41 14.41 22.32
N LEU A 38 6.64 13.47 22.85
CA LEU A 38 5.39 13.75 23.56
C LEU A 38 5.73 14.40 24.91
N SER A 39 5.31 15.65 25.09
CA SER A 39 5.63 16.47 26.27
C SER A 39 4.49 16.51 27.30
N LYS A 40 3.23 16.39 26.87
CA LYS A 40 2.07 16.45 27.75
C LYS A 40 0.93 15.57 27.26
N ILE A 41 0.27 14.92 28.20
CA ILE A 41 -0.98 14.20 28.00
C ILE A 41 -2.00 14.74 29.01
N SER A 42 -3.22 15.02 28.55
CA SER A 42 -4.35 15.34 29.44
C SER A 42 -5.57 14.55 29.00
N LEU A 43 -6.18 13.81 29.94
CA LEU A 43 -7.35 12.98 29.69
C LEU A 43 -8.56 13.60 30.37
N TYR A 44 -9.64 13.75 29.62
CA TYR A 44 -10.90 14.30 30.11
C TYR A 44 -11.90 13.18 30.41
N SER A 45 -12.80 13.38 31.37
CA SER A 45 -13.86 12.41 31.73
C SER A 45 -14.85 12.15 30.60
N SER A 46 -14.87 13.00 29.57
CA SER A 46 -15.61 12.80 28.32
C SER A 46 -15.03 11.72 27.41
N GLY A 47 -13.84 11.18 27.73
CA GLY A 47 -13.13 10.21 26.89
C GLY A 47 -12.25 10.85 25.81
N VAL A 48 -12.10 12.18 25.80
CA VAL A 48 -11.18 12.89 24.89
C VAL A 48 -9.80 13.00 25.52
N GLY A 49 -8.75 12.80 24.72
CA GLY A 49 -7.35 13.00 25.12
C GLY A 49 -6.71 14.17 24.36
N TYR A 50 -5.94 14.99 25.08
CA TYR A 50 -5.07 16.02 24.52
C TYR A 50 -3.62 15.55 24.59
N PHE A 51 -2.92 15.63 23.47
CA PHE A 51 -1.53 15.20 23.30
C PHE A 51 -0.72 16.36 22.74
N GLN A 52 0.32 16.75 23.46
CA GLN A 52 1.23 17.82 23.05
C GLN A 52 2.60 17.24 22.75
N HIS A 53 3.15 17.59 21.60
CA HIS A 53 4.51 17.27 21.21
C HIS A 53 5.31 18.57 21.13
N ASP A 54 6.37 18.69 21.93
CA ASP A 54 7.24 19.86 21.94
C ASP A 54 8.68 19.45 21.62
N GLY A 55 9.38 20.27 20.86
CA GLY A 55 10.78 20.04 20.54
C GLY A 55 11.33 21.06 19.56
N THR A 56 12.65 21.06 19.42
CA THR A 56 13.36 21.93 18.50
C THR A 56 13.63 21.18 17.21
N VAL A 57 13.16 21.73 16.09
CA VAL A 57 13.46 21.21 14.75
C VAL A 57 14.48 22.14 14.11
N ASN A 58 15.59 21.57 13.65
CA ASN A 58 16.64 22.30 12.95
C ASN A 58 16.53 22.02 11.45
N ASN A 59 16.76 23.04 10.63
CA ASN A 59 16.66 22.96 9.17
C ASN A 59 15.24 22.61 8.68
N ARG A 60 15.10 22.37 7.38
CA ARG A 60 13.84 21.95 6.77
C ARG A 60 13.64 20.46 7.02
N THR A 61 12.71 20.13 7.91
CA THR A 61 12.45 18.74 8.29
C THR A 61 10.98 18.39 8.13
N GLN A 62 10.72 17.14 7.73
CA GLN A 62 9.39 16.56 7.75
C GLN A 62 9.22 15.77 9.05
N LEU A 63 8.12 16.05 9.76
CA LEU A 63 7.71 15.31 10.95
C LEU A 63 6.54 14.40 10.60
N ASP A 64 6.71 13.11 10.82
CA ASP A 64 5.65 12.12 10.61
C ASP A 64 4.95 11.80 11.93
N LEU A 65 3.63 12.00 11.97
CA LEU A 65 2.76 11.59 13.07
C LEU A 65 2.02 10.29 12.70
N ARG A 66 2.22 9.24 13.48
CA ARG A 66 1.54 7.94 13.30
C ARG A 66 0.27 7.90 14.15
N LEU A 67 -0.86 7.64 13.50
CA LEU A 67 -2.18 7.66 14.12
C LEU A 67 -3.01 6.47 13.63
N ASN A 68 -4.00 6.06 14.42
CA ASN A 68 -4.99 5.09 13.95
C ASN A 68 -5.90 5.73 12.90
N THR A 69 -6.25 4.98 11.86
CA THR A 69 -7.12 5.46 10.77
C THR A 69 -8.45 6.02 11.28
N SER A 70 -9.03 5.42 12.32
CA SER A 70 -10.29 5.87 12.93
C SER A 70 -10.20 7.26 13.57
N GLN A 71 -8.99 7.73 13.91
CA GLN A 71 -8.75 8.98 14.63
C GLN A 71 -8.28 10.12 13.71
N VAL A 72 -7.97 9.84 12.44
CA VAL A 72 -7.41 10.83 11.50
C VAL A 72 -8.33 12.04 11.32
N ASN A 73 -9.64 11.82 11.20
CA ASN A 73 -10.60 12.90 11.00
C ASN A 73 -10.64 13.86 12.19
N ASP A 74 -10.63 13.33 13.41
CA ASP A 74 -10.66 14.14 14.62
C ASP A 74 -9.32 14.84 14.82
N MET A 75 -8.20 14.18 14.47
CA MET A 75 -6.89 14.81 14.45
C MET A 75 -6.86 15.98 13.46
N LEU A 76 -7.29 15.80 12.21
CA LEU A 76 -7.24 16.87 11.20
C LEU A 76 -8.08 18.08 11.58
N LYS A 77 -9.17 17.87 12.33
CA LYS A 77 -10.05 18.94 12.82
C LYS A 77 -9.50 19.67 14.04
N SER A 78 -8.67 19.02 14.85
CA SER A 78 -8.20 19.55 16.14
C SER A 78 -6.69 19.81 16.20
N LEU A 79 -5.94 19.44 15.16
CA LEU A 79 -4.51 19.63 15.09
C LEU A 79 -4.17 21.12 15.05
N VAL A 80 -3.35 21.54 16.01
CA VAL A 80 -2.74 22.85 16.05
C VAL A 80 -1.24 22.66 15.95
N VAL A 81 -0.61 23.32 14.98
CA VAL A 81 0.83 23.35 14.82
C VAL A 81 1.30 24.78 14.94
N GLN A 82 2.19 25.04 15.88
CA GLN A 82 2.70 26.37 16.15
C GLN A 82 4.23 26.33 16.21
N ASP A 83 4.85 27.32 15.56
CA ASP A 83 6.27 27.58 15.70
C ASP A 83 6.46 28.72 16.71
N PHE A 84 7.37 28.51 17.67
CA PHE A 84 7.75 29.51 18.67
C PHE A 84 9.17 30.07 18.44
N GLY A 85 9.89 29.57 17.43
CA GLY A 85 11.30 29.87 17.17
C GLY A 85 11.56 30.83 16.00
N GLY A 86 10.50 31.34 15.34
CA GLY A 86 10.60 32.18 14.15
C GLY A 86 10.70 31.41 12.83
N GLY A 87 10.47 30.09 12.86
CA GLY A 87 10.34 29.23 11.69
C GLY A 87 8.98 29.35 10.98
N LYS A 88 8.82 28.59 9.89
CA LYS A 88 7.58 28.53 9.12
C LYS A 88 7.08 27.11 8.98
N VAL A 89 5.86 26.87 9.45
CA VAL A 89 5.10 25.64 9.17
C VAL A 89 4.57 25.72 7.74
N SER A 90 4.83 24.68 6.94
CA SER A 90 4.50 24.68 5.51
C SER A 90 3.13 24.05 5.22
N THR A 91 3.07 22.72 5.20
CA THR A 91 1.86 21.97 4.85
C THR A 91 1.77 20.73 5.73
N VAL A 92 0.56 20.40 6.16
CA VAL A 92 0.23 19.10 6.77
C VAL A 92 -0.38 18.22 5.69
N THR A 93 0.28 17.09 5.40
CA THR A 93 -0.18 16.14 4.37
C THR A 93 -0.64 14.85 5.03
N TYR A 94 -1.78 14.33 4.59
CA TYR A 94 -2.27 13.01 4.96
C TYR A 94 -2.42 12.13 3.71
N GLY A 95 -1.78 10.96 3.70
CA GLY A 95 -1.99 9.96 2.67
C GLY A 95 -3.32 9.25 2.89
N SER A 96 -4.41 9.80 2.36
CA SER A 96 -5.71 9.12 2.31
C SER A 96 -5.53 7.78 1.60
N ARG A 97 -5.63 6.67 2.33
CA ARG A 97 -5.74 5.35 1.73
C ARG A 97 -7.20 5.19 1.37
N ASP A 98 -7.52 5.15 0.08
CA ASP A 98 -8.83 4.68 -0.34
C ASP A 98 -9.02 3.27 0.24
N PRO A 99 -10.11 3.02 1.00
CA PRO A 99 -10.32 1.71 1.57
C PRO A 99 -10.44 0.69 0.44
N VAL A 100 -9.96 -0.53 0.65
CA VAL A 100 -10.04 -1.65 -0.31
C VAL A 100 -11.47 -1.79 -0.87
N THR A 101 -12.50 -1.42 -0.11
CA THR A 101 -13.90 -1.38 -0.56
C THR A 101 -14.18 -0.45 -1.74
N LYS A 102 -13.52 0.72 -1.80
CA LYS A 102 -13.60 1.63 -2.95
C LYS A 102 -12.87 1.08 -4.17
N THR A 103 -11.71 0.46 -3.95
CA THR A 103 -10.97 -0.23 -5.02
C THR A 103 -11.78 -1.41 -5.56
N LEU A 104 -12.36 -2.24 -4.69
CA LEU A 104 -13.19 -3.40 -5.06
C LEU A 104 -14.51 -2.99 -5.72
N GLY A 105 -15.08 -1.85 -5.36
CA GLY A 105 -16.28 -1.29 -6.02
C GLY A 105 -16.00 -0.63 -7.37
N SER A 106 -14.73 -0.36 -7.71
CA SER A 106 -14.35 0.21 -9.01
C SER A 106 -14.21 -0.82 -10.12
N PHE A 107 -14.17 -2.11 -9.79
CA PHE A 107 -14.25 -3.16 -10.80
C PHE A 107 -15.64 -3.20 -11.42
N GLY A 108 -15.74 -3.65 -12.67
CA GLY A 108 -17.03 -3.83 -13.36
C GLY A 108 -17.96 -4.84 -12.66
N ILE A 109 -17.43 -5.60 -11.70
CA ILE A 109 -18.15 -6.55 -10.84
C ILE A 109 -17.88 -6.15 -9.39
N ASN A 110 -18.94 -5.94 -8.61
CA ASN A 110 -18.85 -5.60 -7.20
C ASN A 110 -18.53 -6.86 -6.37
N LEU A 111 -17.32 -6.90 -5.82
CA LEU A 111 -16.84 -7.98 -4.94
C LEU A 111 -16.94 -7.65 -3.45
N ASN A 112 -17.59 -6.53 -3.08
CA ASN A 112 -17.78 -6.18 -1.69
C ASN A 112 -18.73 -7.17 -0.99
N GLY A 113 -18.44 -7.49 0.27
CA GLY A 113 -19.31 -8.34 1.09
C GLY A 113 -19.19 -9.84 0.83
N ASN A 114 -18.13 -10.28 0.13
CA ASN A 114 -17.85 -11.70 -0.16
C ASN A 114 -19.00 -12.41 -0.88
N PRO A 115 -19.35 -11.98 -2.12
CA PRO A 115 -20.47 -12.55 -2.86
C PRO A 115 -20.21 -14.01 -3.26
N THR A 116 -21.28 -14.79 -3.37
CA THR A 116 -21.24 -16.16 -3.92
C THR A 116 -20.98 -16.15 -5.43
N LEU A 117 -20.59 -17.30 -5.99
CA LEU A 117 -20.42 -17.43 -7.44
C LEU A 117 -21.70 -17.06 -8.20
N ALA A 118 -22.88 -17.50 -7.74
CA ALA A 118 -24.16 -17.11 -8.34
C ALA A 118 -24.39 -15.59 -8.33
N GLN A 119 -24.01 -14.92 -7.23
CA GLN A 119 -24.12 -13.46 -7.12
C GLN A 119 -23.13 -12.74 -8.05
N ILE A 120 -21.94 -13.30 -8.26
CA ILE A 120 -20.95 -12.80 -9.23
C ILE A 120 -21.48 -12.98 -10.67
N LEU A 121 -21.92 -14.20 -11.02
CA LEU A 121 -22.47 -14.51 -12.34
C LEU A 121 -23.71 -13.67 -12.67
N THR A 122 -24.55 -13.37 -11.67
CA THR A 122 -25.71 -12.48 -11.86
C THR A 122 -25.31 -11.06 -12.28
N GLN A 123 -24.15 -10.57 -11.83
CA GLN A 123 -23.65 -9.23 -12.19
C GLN A 123 -23.11 -9.16 -13.62
N VAL A 124 -22.70 -10.29 -14.21
CA VAL A 124 -22.16 -10.38 -15.58
C VAL A 124 -23.19 -10.93 -16.58
N ARG A 125 -24.49 -10.80 -16.27
CA ARG A 125 -25.55 -11.17 -17.21
C ARG A 125 -25.41 -10.38 -18.51
N GLY A 126 -25.50 -11.07 -19.64
CA GLY A 126 -25.35 -10.49 -20.97
C GLY A 126 -23.93 -10.56 -21.52
N GLU A 127 -22.96 -10.99 -20.72
CA GLU A 127 -21.59 -11.20 -21.19
C GLU A 127 -21.43 -12.57 -21.89
N PRO A 128 -20.56 -12.67 -22.92
CA PRO A 128 -20.19 -13.94 -23.51
C PRO A 128 -19.35 -14.76 -22.51
N VAL A 129 -19.73 -16.00 -22.30
CA VAL A 129 -19.06 -16.93 -21.37
C VAL A 129 -18.77 -18.26 -22.05
N GLU A 130 -17.68 -18.88 -21.63
CA GLU A 130 -17.32 -20.25 -22.02
C GLU A 130 -17.29 -21.13 -20.78
N ILE A 131 -18.03 -22.24 -20.82
CA ILE A 131 -18.05 -23.24 -19.76
C ILE A 131 -17.19 -24.42 -20.18
N THR A 132 -16.14 -24.65 -19.41
CA THR A 132 -15.31 -25.84 -19.55
C THR A 132 -16.01 -27.04 -18.89
N ALA A 133 -16.68 -27.83 -19.71
CA ALA A 133 -17.21 -29.14 -19.38
C ALA A 133 -16.60 -30.17 -20.35
N PRO A 134 -16.87 -31.50 -20.24
CA PRO A 134 -16.36 -32.48 -21.21
C PRO A 134 -16.62 -32.10 -22.67
N ASN A 135 -17.72 -31.40 -22.92
CA ASN A 135 -17.95 -30.65 -24.16
C ASN A 135 -18.00 -29.16 -23.80
N PRO A 136 -17.09 -28.31 -24.32
CA PRO A 136 -17.14 -26.87 -24.09
C PRO A 136 -18.45 -26.27 -24.60
N ILE A 137 -19.02 -25.36 -23.82
CA ILE A 137 -20.26 -24.65 -24.19
C ILE A 137 -19.96 -23.15 -24.16
N ALA A 138 -20.11 -22.49 -25.30
CA ALA A 138 -19.98 -21.04 -25.42
C ALA A 138 -21.35 -20.40 -25.68
N GLY A 139 -21.62 -19.27 -25.04
CA GLY A 139 -22.89 -18.56 -25.22
C GLY A 139 -22.96 -17.29 -24.38
N THR A 140 -24.09 -16.60 -24.47
CA THR A 140 -24.36 -15.41 -23.65
C THR A 140 -25.01 -15.81 -22.33
N LEU A 141 -24.49 -15.31 -21.21
CA LEU A 141 -25.05 -15.61 -19.89
C LEU A 141 -26.41 -14.93 -19.71
N LEU A 142 -27.48 -15.71 -19.55
CA LEU A 142 -28.84 -15.19 -19.31
C LEU A 142 -29.14 -15.03 -17.82
N GLY A 143 -28.64 -15.92 -16.97
CA GLY A 143 -28.85 -15.83 -15.54
C GLY A 143 -28.48 -17.08 -14.76
N VAL A 144 -28.66 -17.00 -13.44
CA VAL A 144 -28.51 -18.12 -12.51
C VAL A 144 -29.83 -18.30 -11.76
N GLU A 145 -30.32 -19.53 -11.70
CA GLU A 145 -31.57 -19.91 -11.05
C GLU A 145 -31.31 -20.91 -9.93
N LYS A 146 -32.10 -20.85 -8.86
CA LYS A 146 -32.07 -21.82 -7.77
C LYS A 146 -33.24 -22.77 -7.93
N LYS A 147 -32.95 -24.06 -8.00
CA LYS A 147 -33.97 -25.11 -8.08
C LYS A 147 -33.78 -26.09 -6.95
N THR A 148 -34.88 -26.41 -6.30
CA THR A 148 -34.93 -27.44 -5.26
C THR A 148 -35.18 -28.78 -5.93
N GLU A 149 -34.23 -29.70 -5.81
CA GLU A 149 -34.35 -31.07 -6.32
C GLU A 149 -34.40 -32.07 -5.17
N SER A 150 -35.23 -33.09 -5.33
CA SER A 150 -35.32 -34.21 -4.39
C SER A 150 -34.46 -35.35 -4.94
N ILE A 151 -33.31 -35.58 -4.33
CA ILE A 151 -32.38 -36.65 -4.72
C ILE A 151 -32.59 -37.84 -3.77
N GLY A 152 -32.98 -38.98 -4.34
CA GLY A 152 -33.22 -40.25 -3.64
C GLY A 152 -34.34 -41.05 -4.31
N GLU A 153 -34.41 -42.36 -4.04
CA GLU A 153 -35.55 -43.22 -4.41
C GLU A 153 -36.17 -43.79 -3.12
N GLY A 154 -37.50 -43.73 -3.01
CA GLY A 154 -38.25 -44.34 -1.89
C GLY A 154 -38.39 -43.47 -0.63
N SER A 155 -38.13 -43.99 0.57
CA SER A 155 -38.33 -43.28 1.85
C SER A 155 -37.12 -42.45 2.31
N GLN A 156 -36.06 -42.36 1.49
CA GLN A 156 -34.83 -41.63 1.75
C GLN A 156 -34.64 -40.52 0.70
N HIS A 157 -35.52 -39.52 0.69
CA HIS A 157 -35.37 -38.35 -0.19
C HIS A 157 -34.67 -37.21 0.55
N ARG A 158 -33.57 -36.71 -0.01
CA ARG A 158 -32.91 -35.49 0.46
C ARG A 158 -33.26 -34.36 -0.48
N VAL A 159 -33.85 -33.32 0.07
CA VAL A 159 -34.07 -32.06 -0.63
C VAL A 159 -32.75 -31.30 -0.68
N VAL A 160 -32.24 -31.03 -1.88
CA VAL A 160 -31.04 -30.24 -2.12
C VAL A 160 -31.38 -29.03 -2.98
N GLU A 161 -30.77 -27.89 -2.66
CA GLU A 161 -30.85 -26.68 -3.48
C GLU A 161 -29.66 -26.68 -4.45
N GLN A 162 -29.94 -26.63 -5.75
CA GLN A 162 -28.95 -26.59 -6.81
C GLN A 162 -29.09 -25.30 -7.61
N GLU A 163 -27.96 -24.72 -7.98
CA GLU A 163 -27.88 -23.53 -8.82
C GLU A 163 -27.68 -23.93 -10.29
N TYR A 164 -28.54 -23.44 -11.18
CA TYR A 164 -28.51 -23.67 -12.61
C TYR A 164 -28.08 -22.40 -13.32
N VAL A 165 -27.19 -22.55 -14.31
CA VAL A 165 -26.74 -21.44 -15.15
C VAL A 165 -27.42 -21.57 -16.51
N THR A 166 -28.08 -20.50 -16.95
CA THR A 166 -28.78 -20.45 -18.24
C THR A 166 -27.94 -19.67 -19.24
N LEU A 167 -27.69 -20.28 -20.40
CA LEU A 167 -26.91 -19.70 -21.49
C LEU A 167 -27.75 -19.65 -22.77
N LEU A 168 -27.58 -18.58 -23.54
CA LEU A 168 -28.03 -18.49 -24.92
C LEU A 168 -26.87 -18.85 -25.84
N THR A 169 -26.94 -20.03 -26.46
CA THR A 169 -25.98 -20.49 -27.47
C THR A 169 -26.46 -20.08 -28.86
N GLU A 170 -25.53 -19.75 -29.77
CA GLU A 170 -25.83 -19.57 -31.20
C GLU A 170 -25.73 -20.87 -31.99
#